data_AF-A0A212KRT3-F1
#
_entry.id   AF-A0A212KRT3-F1
#
_cell.length_a   1.000
_cell.length_b   1.000
_cell.length_c   1.000
_cell.angle_alpha   90.00
_cell.angle_beta   90.00
_cell.angle_gamma   90.00
#
_symmetry.space_group_name_H-M   'P 1'
#
loop_
_entity.id
_entity.type
_entity.pdbx_description
1 polymer ?
#
loop_
_entity_poly.entity_id
_entity_poly.type
_entity_poly.pdbx_seq_one_letter_code
_entity_poly.pdbx_strand_id
1 'polypeptide(L)'
;MPNRSAMTKAYKAVQNFIFDQKNGIGSSRFVEYVHSIGGGVQGDALRTYQPTPGVKRCIVKSRTFSDLSTAAEHYIAGLQLPGSKTAAFLVRLFGWNASSVESSKSLPAPEIIMQTANVSDYTDIAGRPDLVKDDGIIYAKSSLAWKLLSDNQPSLGKKYFIGIPEGHNENLRDPSHLINKINEMLETA
;
A
#
# COMPACT_ATOMS: atom_id res chain seq x y z
N MET A 1 -16.06 -13.89 10.09
CA MET A 1 -14.85 -13.53 9.32
C MET A 1 -14.87 -12.02 9.06
N PRO A 2 -13.71 -11.33 9.01
CA PRO A 2 -13.66 -9.90 8.74
C PRO A 2 -14.33 -9.56 7.39
N ASN A 3 -15.34 -8.69 7.40
CA ASN A 3 -16.04 -8.24 6.20
C ASN A 3 -15.31 -7.02 5.62
N ARG A 4 -15.04 -7.01 4.30
CA ARG A 4 -14.44 -5.87 3.56
C ARG A 4 -15.08 -4.54 3.94
N SER A 5 -16.40 -4.50 3.91
CA SER A 5 -17.21 -3.33 4.24
C SER A 5 -17.00 -2.89 5.68
N ALA A 6 -16.88 -3.83 6.62
CA ALA A 6 -16.64 -3.51 8.03
C ALA A 6 -15.26 -2.87 8.23
N MET A 7 -14.22 -3.39 7.56
CA MET A 7 -12.88 -2.80 7.64
C MET A 7 -12.81 -1.41 6.99
N THR A 8 -13.44 -1.24 5.82
CA THR A 8 -13.56 0.08 5.18
C THR A 8 -14.32 1.07 6.06
N LYS A 9 -15.40 0.64 6.71
CA LYS A 9 -16.17 1.48 7.66
C LYS A 9 -15.32 1.84 8.88
N ALA A 10 -14.62 0.88 9.47
CA ALA A 10 -13.74 1.11 10.61
C ALA A 10 -12.62 2.10 10.25
N TYR A 11 -11.98 1.91 9.10
CA TYR A 11 -10.98 2.83 8.56
C TYR A 11 -11.54 4.26 8.43
N LYS A 12 -12.72 4.42 7.82
CA LYS A 12 -13.37 5.73 7.64
C LYS A 12 -13.76 6.36 8.97
N ALA A 13 -14.22 5.58 9.94
CA ALA A 13 -14.55 6.06 11.28
C ALA A 13 -13.32 6.62 11.99
N VAL A 14 -12.18 5.92 11.91
CA VAL A 14 -10.90 6.40 12.46
C VAL A 14 -10.46 7.69 11.77
N GLN A 15 -10.52 7.76 10.44
CA GLN A 15 -10.21 9.01 9.73
C GLN A 15 -11.11 10.16 10.17
N ASN A 16 -12.42 9.94 10.23
CA ASN A 16 -13.35 10.98 10.65
C ASN A 16 -13.02 11.48 12.06
N PHE A 17 -12.70 10.59 13.00
CA PHE A 17 -12.28 10.98 14.34
C PHE A 17 -10.95 11.76 14.35
N ILE A 18 -10.00 11.42 13.49
CA ILE A 18 -8.71 12.13 13.40
C ILE A 18 -8.90 13.56 12.87
N PHE A 19 -9.79 13.77 11.89
CA PHE A 19 -9.98 15.06 11.22
C PHE A 19 -11.10 15.93 11.80
N ASP A 20 -11.99 15.37 12.61
CA ASP A 20 -13.05 16.15 13.26
C ASP A 20 -12.43 17.20 14.21
N GLN A 21 -12.63 18.47 13.86
CA GLN A 21 -12.14 19.64 14.61
C GLN A 21 -12.95 19.94 15.88
N LYS A 22 -14.16 19.39 15.99
CA LYS A 22 -15.09 19.66 17.09
C LYS A 22 -15.04 18.58 18.16
N ASN A 23 -15.10 17.31 17.75
CA ASN A 23 -15.20 16.17 18.67
C ASN A 23 -14.08 15.15 18.49
N GLY A 24 -13.11 15.41 17.61
CA GLY A 24 -12.01 14.52 17.29
C GLY A 24 -10.64 15.08 17.69
N ILE A 25 -9.60 14.56 17.05
CA ILE A 25 -8.22 15.02 17.27
C ILE A 25 -7.96 16.38 16.60
N GLY A 26 -8.71 16.70 15.53
CA GLY A 26 -8.55 17.94 14.79
C GLY A 26 -7.21 18.09 14.07
N SER A 27 -6.60 16.98 13.61
CA SER A 27 -5.25 17.05 13.05
C SER A 27 -5.16 17.78 11.71
N SER A 28 -4.22 18.73 11.58
CA SER A 28 -3.86 19.41 10.33
C SER A 28 -2.78 18.67 9.53
N ARG A 29 -2.17 17.64 10.12
CA ARG A 29 -1.13 16.81 9.48
C ARG A 29 -1.40 15.34 9.74
N PHE A 30 -1.37 14.52 8.69
CA PHE A 30 -1.64 13.10 8.81
C PHE A 30 -0.67 12.28 7.97
N VAL A 31 0.05 11.39 8.65
CA VAL A 31 0.86 10.36 8.02
C VAL A 31 0.11 9.05 8.19
N GLU A 32 -0.16 8.40 7.07
CA GLU A 32 -0.83 7.12 7.07
C GLU A 32 0.13 6.03 6.65
N TYR A 33 0.46 5.12 7.56
CA TYR A 33 1.31 3.98 7.24
C TYR A 33 0.48 2.71 7.17
N VAL A 34 0.49 2.06 6.02
CA VAL A 34 -0.19 0.79 5.80
C VAL A 34 0.81 -0.25 5.33
N HIS A 35 0.63 -1.48 5.81
CA HIS A 35 1.51 -2.59 5.51
C HIS A 35 0.71 -3.77 4.96
N SER A 36 1.25 -4.45 3.95
CA SER A 36 0.65 -5.67 3.41
C SER A 36 -0.80 -5.44 2.99
N ILE A 37 -1.73 -6.22 3.52
CA ILE A 37 -3.17 -6.12 3.28
C ILE A 37 -3.81 -4.80 3.68
N GLY A 38 -3.20 -4.06 4.61
CA GLY A 38 -3.65 -2.72 4.98
C GLY A 38 -3.73 -1.78 3.78
N GLY A 39 -2.84 -1.94 2.78
CA GLY A 39 -2.87 -1.15 1.56
C GLY A 39 -4.09 -1.44 0.67
N GLY A 40 -4.56 -2.69 0.63
CA GLY A 40 -5.79 -3.04 -0.07
C GLY A 40 -7.03 -2.46 0.62
N VAL A 41 -7.10 -2.58 1.95
CA VAL A 41 -8.22 -2.02 2.75
C VAL A 41 -8.29 -0.50 2.63
N GLN A 42 -7.14 0.16 2.73
CA GLN A 42 -7.02 1.59 2.50
C GLN A 42 -7.54 1.94 1.11
N GLY A 43 -7.11 1.19 0.09
CA GLY A 43 -7.45 1.53 -1.28
C GLY A 43 -8.94 1.51 -1.56
N ASP A 44 -9.66 0.56 -0.95
CA ASP A 44 -11.11 0.54 -0.98
C ASP A 44 -11.74 1.72 -0.24
N ALA A 45 -11.18 2.09 0.91
CA ALA A 45 -11.69 3.19 1.71
C ALA A 45 -11.47 4.56 1.07
N LEU A 46 -10.37 4.72 0.34
CA LEU A 46 -9.98 5.96 -0.32
C LEU A 46 -10.42 6.06 -1.78
N ARG A 47 -11.18 5.10 -2.31
CA ARG A 47 -11.68 5.16 -3.70
C ARG A 47 -12.49 6.42 -4.02
N THR A 48 -13.20 6.97 -3.03
CA THR A 48 -13.95 8.22 -3.13
C THR A 48 -13.28 9.34 -2.34
N TYR A 49 -11.96 9.27 -2.17
CA TYR A 49 -11.22 10.24 -1.38
C TYR A 49 -11.37 11.64 -1.97
N GLN A 50 -11.62 12.60 -1.09
CA GLN A 50 -11.60 14.01 -1.38
C GLN A 50 -10.61 14.65 -0.40
N PRO A 51 -9.64 15.46 -0.88
CA PRO A 51 -8.76 16.21 0.00
C PRO A 51 -9.56 17.04 1.02
N THR A 52 -9.18 16.95 2.29
CA THR A 52 -9.77 17.78 3.34
C THR A 52 -9.05 19.13 3.35
N PRO A 53 -9.74 20.27 3.17
CA PRO A 53 -9.10 21.58 3.16
C PRO A 53 -8.27 21.83 4.43
N GLY A 54 -7.04 22.31 4.26
CA GLY A 54 -6.14 22.63 5.36
C GLY A 54 -5.45 21.42 6.03
N VAL A 55 -5.67 20.20 5.53
CA VAL A 55 -5.03 18.99 6.05
C VAL A 55 -3.94 18.50 5.09
N LYS A 56 -2.69 18.51 5.55
CA LYS A 56 -1.56 17.91 4.82
C LYS A 56 -1.52 16.42 5.08
N ARG A 57 -1.46 15.62 4.01
CA ARG A 57 -1.47 14.15 4.08
C ARG A 57 -0.32 13.54 3.30
N CYS A 58 0.34 12.55 3.89
CA CYS A 58 1.27 11.66 3.19
C CYS A 58 0.89 10.20 3.51
N ILE A 59 0.76 9.39 2.46
CA ILE A 59 0.46 7.97 2.59
C ILE A 59 1.75 7.18 2.35
N VAL A 60 1.98 6.17 3.19
CA VAL A 60 3.09 5.23 3.06
C VAL A 60 2.51 3.83 2.93
N LYS A 61 2.77 3.18 1.79
CA LYS A 61 2.44 1.77 1.56
C LYS A 61 3.70 0.95 1.64
N SER A 62 3.78 0.07 2.64
CA SER A 62 4.93 -0.79 2.86
C SER A 62 4.61 -2.22 2.48
N ARG A 63 5.33 -2.75 1.48
CA ARG A 63 5.28 -4.17 1.07
C ARG A 63 3.83 -4.61 0.86
N THR A 64 3.16 -3.95 -0.07
CA THR A 64 1.74 -4.14 -0.40
C THR A 64 1.60 -4.88 -1.73
N PHE A 65 0.59 -5.73 -1.85
CA PHE A 65 0.31 -6.45 -3.10
C PHE A 65 -0.37 -5.55 -4.15
N SER A 66 -0.23 -5.90 -5.43
CA SER A 66 -0.95 -5.24 -6.54
C SER A 66 -2.45 -5.45 -6.43
N ASP A 67 -2.83 -6.71 -6.31
CA ASP A 67 -4.18 -7.22 -6.12
C ASP A 67 -4.10 -8.53 -5.33
N LEU A 68 -5.06 -8.72 -4.43
CA LEU A 68 -5.02 -9.85 -3.50
C LEU A 68 -5.17 -11.20 -4.22
N SER A 69 -5.88 -11.22 -5.35
CA SER A 69 -6.06 -12.41 -6.18
C SER A 69 -4.72 -12.96 -6.68
N THR A 70 -3.89 -12.10 -7.28
CA THR A 70 -2.58 -12.49 -7.82
C THR A 70 -1.64 -12.89 -6.68
N ALA A 71 -1.63 -12.15 -5.57
CA ALA A 71 -0.82 -12.52 -4.40
C ALA A 71 -1.22 -13.89 -3.82
N ALA A 72 -2.52 -14.17 -3.69
CA ALA A 72 -3.03 -15.43 -3.19
C ALA A 72 -2.76 -16.60 -4.16
N GLU A 73 -2.93 -16.40 -5.47
CA GLU A 73 -2.64 -17.42 -6.49
C GLU A 73 -1.17 -17.85 -6.43
N HIS A 74 -0.23 -16.91 -6.27
CA HIS A 74 1.20 -17.23 -6.16
C HIS A 74 1.57 -17.93 -4.85
N TYR A 75 1.11 -17.43 -3.70
CA TYR A 75 1.40 -18.04 -2.39
C TYR A 75 0.82 -19.46 -2.28
N ILE A 76 -0.40 -19.65 -2.80
CA ILE A 76 -1.11 -20.94 -2.73
C ILE A 76 -0.61 -21.94 -3.76
N ALA A 77 -0.17 -21.50 -4.95
CA ALA A 77 0.49 -22.37 -5.93
C ALA A 77 1.83 -22.92 -5.42
N GLY A 78 2.56 -22.14 -4.61
CA GLY A 78 3.81 -22.56 -3.96
C GLY A 78 3.64 -23.60 -2.84
N LEU A 79 2.44 -23.72 -2.26
CA LEU A 79 2.20 -24.59 -1.11
C LEU A 79 1.90 -26.06 -1.47
N GLN A 80 1.72 -26.41 -2.76
CA GLN A 80 1.38 -27.77 -3.22
C GLN A 80 0.27 -28.49 -2.43
N LEU A 81 -0.60 -27.75 -1.73
CA LEU A 81 -1.64 -28.34 -0.89
C LEU A 81 -2.81 -28.85 -1.75
N PRO A 82 -3.30 -30.08 -1.52
CA PRO A 82 -4.54 -30.55 -2.14
C PRO A 82 -5.71 -29.67 -1.63
N GLY A 83 -6.42 -29.00 -2.55
CA GLY A 83 -7.45 -27.99 -2.22
C GLY A 83 -7.02 -26.53 -2.39
N SER A 84 -5.79 -26.29 -2.84
CA SER A 84 -5.27 -24.95 -3.21
C SER A 84 -6.18 -24.16 -4.16
N LYS A 85 -6.79 -24.83 -5.14
CA LYS A 85 -7.75 -24.18 -6.07
C LYS A 85 -9.04 -23.73 -5.40
N THR A 86 -9.54 -24.43 -4.38
CA THR A 86 -10.74 -24.05 -3.62
C THR A 86 -10.45 -22.94 -2.61
N ALA A 87 -9.26 -22.88 -2.01
CA ALA A 87 -8.85 -21.76 -1.16
C ALA A 87 -8.64 -20.45 -1.95
N ALA A 88 -8.00 -20.51 -3.12
CA ALA A 88 -7.89 -19.37 -4.04
C ALA A 88 -9.28 -18.94 -4.57
N PHE A 89 -10.16 -19.91 -4.84
CA PHE A 89 -11.56 -19.65 -5.18
C PHE A 89 -12.31 -18.98 -4.03
N LEU A 90 -12.07 -19.34 -2.76
CA LEU A 90 -12.67 -18.69 -1.59
C LEU A 90 -12.17 -17.24 -1.41
N VAL A 91 -10.89 -16.95 -1.64
CA VAL A 91 -10.37 -15.55 -1.65
C VAL A 91 -11.03 -14.72 -2.76
N ARG A 92 -11.28 -15.31 -3.95
CA ARG A 92 -12.10 -14.70 -5.01
C ARG A 92 -13.59 -14.60 -4.61
N LEU A 93 -14.17 -15.60 -3.94
CA LEU A 93 -15.60 -15.68 -3.56
C LEU A 93 -15.98 -14.72 -2.44
N PHE A 94 -15.06 -14.43 -1.51
CA PHE A 94 -15.28 -13.48 -0.41
C PHE A 94 -15.17 -12.00 -0.82
N GLY A 95 -15.06 -11.70 -2.13
CA GLY A 95 -15.22 -10.34 -2.66
C GLY A 95 -14.10 -9.37 -2.30
N TRP A 96 -12.92 -9.87 -1.92
CA TRP A 96 -11.72 -9.11 -1.56
C TRP A 96 -10.80 -8.85 -2.77
N ASN A 97 -11.35 -8.58 -3.95
CA ASN A 97 -10.53 -8.00 -5.03
C ASN A 97 -10.32 -6.50 -4.75
N ALA A 98 -9.58 -6.21 -3.68
CA ALA A 98 -9.07 -4.88 -3.37
C ALA A 98 -7.85 -4.66 -4.27
N SER A 99 -7.98 -3.77 -5.25
CA SER A 99 -6.89 -3.39 -6.14
C SER A 99 -6.13 -2.22 -5.52
N SER A 100 -4.98 -2.51 -4.91
CA SER A 100 -4.08 -1.49 -4.39
C SER A 100 -3.52 -0.62 -5.51
N VAL A 101 -3.39 -1.19 -6.73
CA VAL A 101 -2.93 -0.51 -7.93
C VAL A 101 -3.90 0.58 -8.34
N GLU A 102 -5.17 0.24 -8.55
CA GLU A 102 -6.17 1.22 -9.00
C GLU A 102 -6.38 2.31 -7.94
N SER A 103 -6.35 1.92 -6.66
CA SER A 103 -6.34 2.89 -5.57
C SER A 103 -5.14 3.83 -5.66
N SER A 104 -3.92 3.31 -5.82
CA SER A 104 -2.72 4.13 -5.85
C SER A 104 -2.74 5.09 -7.05
N LYS A 105 -3.12 4.61 -8.24
CA LYS A 105 -3.26 5.43 -9.45
C LYS A 105 -4.26 6.57 -9.29
N SER A 106 -5.40 6.31 -8.65
CA SER A 106 -6.48 7.28 -8.44
C SER A 106 -6.31 8.18 -7.21
N LEU A 107 -5.35 7.90 -6.34
CA LEU A 107 -5.12 8.68 -5.12
C LEU A 107 -4.38 10.00 -5.44
N PRO A 108 -5.02 11.17 -5.21
CA PRO A 108 -4.40 12.48 -5.47
C PRO A 108 -3.40 12.90 -4.39
N ALA A 109 -3.41 12.28 -3.22
CA ALA A 109 -2.47 12.59 -2.13
C ALA A 109 -1.04 12.07 -2.43
N PRO A 110 0.00 12.74 -1.90
CA PRO A 110 1.37 12.22 -1.93
C PRO A 110 1.46 10.82 -1.32
N GLU A 111 2.16 9.93 -2.02
CA GLU A 111 2.27 8.53 -1.64
C GLU A 111 3.71 8.02 -1.79
N ILE A 112 4.22 7.40 -0.73
CA ILE A 112 5.49 6.68 -0.69
C ILE A 112 5.18 5.18 -0.75
N ILE A 113 5.79 4.48 -1.70
CA ILE A 113 5.63 3.04 -1.91
C ILE A 113 6.96 2.38 -1.59
N MET A 114 7.01 1.67 -0.46
CA MET A 114 8.20 0.94 -0.03
C MET A 114 8.08 -0.52 -0.44
N GLN A 115 9.10 -1.04 -1.11
CA GLN A 115 9.09 -2.42 -1.59
C GLN A 115 10.47 -3.05 -1.42
N THR A 116 10.46 -4.32 -1.02
CA THR A 116 11.66 -5.15 -0.96
C THR A 116 12.32 -5.23 -2.34
N ALA A 117 13.61 -4.91 -2.39
CA ALA A 117 14.37 -4.75 -3.62
C ALA A 117 15.79 -5.32 -3.51
N ASN A 118 16.42 -5.54 -4.66
CA ASN A 118 17.83 -5.91 -4.75
C ASN A 118 18.72 -4.67 -4.65
N VAL A 119 18.85 -4.13 -3.44
CA VAL A 119 19.61 -2.92 -3.13
C VAL A 119 20.41 -3.13 -1.84
N SER A 120 21.58 -2.49 -1.72
CA SER A 120 22.36 -2.48 -0.48
C SER A 120 21.80 -1.51 0.54
N ASP A 121 21.16 -0.42 0.07
CA ASP A 121 20.65 0.70 0.84
C ASP A 121 19.31 1.21 0.32
N TYR A 122 18.65 2.05 1.12
CA TYR A 122 17.34 2.60 0.77
C TYR A 122 17.51 3.49 -0.44
N THR A 123 16.87 3.10 -1.54
CA THR A 123 17.17 3.64 -2.87
C THR A 123 15.89 4.01 -3.59
N ASP A 124 15.90 5.10 -4.33
CA ASP A 124 14.82 5.40 -5.27
C ASP A 124 14.84 4.39 -6.43
N ILE A 125 13.75 3.64 -6.56
CA ILE A 125 13.60 2.61 -7.60
C ILE A 125 12.62 3.03 -8.71
N ALA A 126 12.30 4.33 -8.82
CA ALA A 126 11.50 4.85 -9.92
C ALA A 126 12.09 4.44 -11.28
N GLY A 127 11.24 3.95 -12.18
CA GLY A 127 11.65 3.43 -13.49
C GLY A 127 12.47 2.13 -13.46
N ARG A 128 12.65 1.49 -12.29
CA ARG A 128 13.47 0.29 -12.10
C ARG A 128 12.66 -0.90 -11.56
N PRO A 129 11.64 -1.39 -12.28
CA PRO A 129 10.87 -2.56 -11.84
C PRO A 129 11.72 -3.83 -11.71
N ASP A 130 12.86 -3.89 -12.40
CA ASP A 130 13.85 -4.98 -12.34
C ASP A 130 14.48 -5.14 -10.95
N LEU A 131 14.49 -4.09 -10.12
CA LEU A 131 15.05 -4.14 -8.78
C LEU A 131 14.08 -4.74 -7.75
N VAL A 132 12.78 -4.79 -8.03
CA VAL A 132 11.79 -5.33 -7.09
C VAL A 132 11.95 -6.85 -6.99
N LYS A 133 12.00 -7.37 -5.76
CA LYS A 133 12.16 -8.81 -5.49
C LYS A 133 11.10 -9.33 -4.52
N ASP A 134 11.03 -10.64 -4.42
CA ASP A 134 10.17 -11.34 -3.46
C ASP A 134 10.57 -10.98 -2.03
N ASP A 135 9.57 -10.70 -1.19
CA ASP A 135 9.80 -10.31 0.21
C ASP A 135 9.61 -11.49 1.20
N GLY A 136 9.41 -12.70 0.68
CA GLY A 136 9.11 -13.91 1.45
C GLY A 136 7.61 -14.17 1.64
N ILE A 137 6.74 -13.21 1.32
CA ILE A 137 5.28 -13.37 1.37
C ILE A 137 4.64 -12.92 0.04
N ILE A 138 5.01 -11.75 -0.45
CA ILE A 138 4.56 -11.14 -1.70
C ILE A 138 5.63 -11.38 -2.76
N TYR A 139 5.22 -12.07 -3.82
CA TYR A 139 6.04 -12.25 -5.02
C TYR A 139 6.26 -10.90 -5.74
N ALA A 140 7.43 -10.69 -6.32
CA ALA A 140 7.87 -9.44 -6.92
C ALA A 140 6.84 -8.87 -7.90
N LYS A 141 6.36 -9.70 -8.84
CA LYS A 141 5.38 -9.31 -9.86
C LYS A 141 3.96 -9.10 -9.33
N SER A 142 3.69 -9.59 -8.13
CA SER A 142 2.43 -9.40 -7.41
C SER A 142 2.50 -8.22 -6.44
N SER A 143 3.61 -7.48 -6.41
CA SER A 143 3.75 -6.29 -5.57
C SER A 143 3.17 -5.05 -6.24
N LEU A 144 2.72 -4.11 -5.42
CA LEU A 144 2.21 -2.82 -5.86
C LEU A 144 3.28 -2.03 -6.63
N ALA A 145 4.51 -1.97 -6.11
CA ALA A 145 5.58 -1.19 -6.72
C ALA A 145 5.93 -1.73 -8.11
N TRP A 146 6.14 -3.04 -8.25
CA TRP A 146 6.46 -3.64 -9.55
C TRP A 146 5.38 -3.34 -10.58
N LYS A 147 4.11 -3.48 -10.19
CA LYS A 147 2.98 -3.27 -11.10
C LYS A 147 2.86 -1.81 -11.53
N LEU A 148 2.99 -0.86 -10.61
CA LEU A 148 2.94 0.57 -10.95
C LEU A 148 4.13 1.02 -11.81
N LEU A 149 5.34 0.52 -11.50
CA LEU A 149 6.54 0.81 -12.28
C LEU A 149 6.49 0.19 -13.69
N SER A 150 5.84 -0.97 -13.84
CA SER A 150 5.73 -1.70 -15.11
C SER A 150 4.57 -1.23 -15.99
N ASP A 151 3.46 -0.78 -15.40
CA ASP A 151 2.25 -0.38 -16.15
C ASP A 151 2.46 0.93 -16.94
N ASN A 152 3.48 1.72 -16.62
CA ASN A 152 3.80 3.03 -17.25
C ASN A 152 2.59 3.97 -17.40
N GLN A 153 1.58 3.82 -16.52
CA GLN A 153 0.37 4.62 -16.53
C GLN A 153 0.52 5.82 -15.59
N PRO A 154 -0.04 6.99 -15.97
CA PRO A 154 -0.01 8.17 -15.11
C PRO A 154 -0.80 7.91 -13.81
N SER A 155 -0.28 8.45 -12.71
CA SER A 155 -0.96 8.49 -11.41
C SER A 155 -1.37 9.93 -11.09
N LEU A 156 -2.50 10.11 -10.39
CA LEU A 156 -3.04 11.45 -10.10
C LEU A 156 -2.21 12.25 -9.07
N GLY A 157 -1.50 11.58 -8.16
CA GLY A 157 -0.70 12.21 -7.10
C GLY A 157 0.80 11.94 -7.22
N LYS A 158 1.62 12.72 -6.49
CA LYS A 158 3.08 12.52 -6.41
C LYS A 158 3.38 11.15 -5.79
N LYS A 159 4.10 10.31 -6.52
CA LYS A 159 4.56 8.99 -6.06
C LYS A 159 6.05 8.99 -5.84
N TYR A 160 6.51 8.30 -4.80
CA TYR A 160 7.92 8.02 -4.57
C TYR A 160 8.10 6.55 -4.25
N PHE A 161 9.07 5.89 -4.89
CA PHE A 161 9.28 4.46 -4.77
C PHE A 161 10.59 4.18 -4.04
N ILE A 162 10.51 3.59 -2.84
CA ILE A 162 11.68 3.24 -2.04
C ILE A 162 11.92 1.73 -2.15
N GLY A 163 13.04 1.36 -2.75
CA GLY A 163 13.59 0.02 -2.63
C GLY A 163 14.26 -0.15 -1.26
N ILE A 164 13.91 -1.23 -0.55
CA ILE A 164 14.47 -1.57 0.75
C ILE A 164 15.06 -2.99 0.71
N PRO A 165 16.19 -3.29 1.39
CA PRO A 165 16.74 -4.65 1.40
C PRO A 165 15.90 -5.67 2.18
N GLU A 166 15.09 -5.20 3.14
CA GLU A 166 14.35 -6.00 4.12
C GLU A 166 13.18 -6.81 3.53
N GLY A 167 12.99 -8.02 4.02
CA GLY A 167 11.84 -8.89 3.75
C GLY A 167 10.52 -8.41 4.38
N HIS A 168 9.43 -9.17 4.20
CA HIS A 168 8.06 -8.73 4.52
C HIS A 168 7.88 -8.24 5.95
N ASN A 169 8.35 -9.04 6.91
CA ASN A 169 8.19 -8.82 8.35
C ASN A 169 9.47 -8.33 9.02
N GLU A 170 10.50 -8.01 8.23
CA GLU A 170 11.75 -7.49 8.77
C GLU A 170 11.60 -6.01 9.11
N ASN A 171 12.24 -5.62 10.22
CA ASN A 171 12.27 -4.24 10.69
C ASN A 171 13.12 -3.38 9.76
N LEU A 172 12.64 -2.16 9.48
CA LEU A 172 13.42 -1.15 8.77
C LEU A 172 14.71 -0.85 9.52
N ARG A 173 15.86 -1.05 8.87
CA ARG A 173 17.18 -0.77 9.46
C ARG A 173 17.51 0.72 9.53
N ASP A 174 16.94 1.53 8.63
CA ASP A 174 17.04 2.99 8.63
C ASP A 174 15.67 3.68 8.48
N PRO A 175 14.91 3.82 9.57
CA PRO A 175 13.65 4.56 9.55
C PRO A 175 13.82 6.05 9.20
N SER A 176 15.01 6.63 9.40
CA SER A 176 15.26 8.06 9.22
C SER A 176 15.11 8.46 7.75
N HIS A 177 15.52 7.61 6.82
CA HIS A 177 15.33 7.82 5.39
C HIS A 177 13.84 8.00 5.04
N LEU A 178 12.97 7.13 5.59
CA LEU A 178 11.53 7.23 5.39
C LEU A 178 10.97 8.53 6.01
N ILE A 179 11.37 8.85 7.24
CA ILE A 179 10.90 10.06 7.94
C ILE A 179 11.25 11.32 7.15
N ASN A 180 12.49 11.42 6.64
CA ASN A 180 12.92 12.55 5.83
C ASN A 180 12.06 12.69 4.57
N LYS A 181 11.77 11.57 3.90
CA LYS A 181 10.92 11.58 2.70
C LYS A 181 9.46 11.94 3.02
N ILE A 182 8.92 11.48 4.14
CA ILE A 182 7.57 11.87 4.59
C ILE A 182 7.50 13.39 4.78
N ASN A 183 8.48 13.98 5.44
CA ASN A 183 8.54 15.42 5.66
C ASN A 183 8.58 16.19 4.34
N GLU A 184 9.43 15.77 3.39
CA GLU A 184 9.47 16.36 2.04
C GLU A 184 8.11 16.26 1.32
N MET A 185 7.46 15.10 1.38
CA MET A 185 6.17 14.89 0.73
C MET A 185 5.06 15.75 1.34
N LEU A 186 5.07 15.95 2.66
CA LEU A 186 4.12 16.82 3.37
C LEU A 186 4.30 18.31 3.07
N GLU A 187 5.50 18.76 2.70
CA GLU A 187 5.73 20.14 2.27
C GLU A 187 5.01 20.44 0.95
N THR A 188 4.98 19.45 0.05
CA THR A 188 4.30 19.52 -1.25
C THR A 188 2.81 19.15 -1.22
N ALA A 189 2.29 18.75 -0.05
CA ALA A 189 0.90 18.35 0.19
C ALA A 189 -0.01 19.54 0.51
#